data_AF-A0A7X3SK04-F1
#
_entry.id   AF-A0A7X3SK04-F1
#
_cell.length_a   1.000
_cell.length_b   1.000
_cell.length_c   1.000
_cell.angle_alpha   90.00
_cell.angle_beta   90.00
_cell.angle_gamma   90.00
#
_symmetry.space_group_name_H-M   'P 1'
#
loop_
_entity.id
_entity.type
_entity.pdbx_description
1 polymer ?
#
loop_
_entity_poly.entity_id
_entity_poly.type
_entity_poly.pdbx_seq_one_letter_code
_entity_poly.pdbx_strand_id
1 'polypeptide(L)'
;MRFRPCIDIHNGEVKQIVGGSLNDENDQAVENFTARQDADYFARLYQKDGLRGGHVILLNPPSSKYYEKTRQQAMKALAAYPKGLQIGGGITAENAEEYIEAGASHVIVTSYVFKDGKIHWDLMDELRRAVGKEHVVIDLSCRRKNDGYYIVTNRWQTFTNVRLTGEILDKIAGYCDEFLVHGVDVEGKASGIEDKLVKLLGEKHDIPITYAGGIGKLSDLEHFGEISKGKLDFTIGSALDLFGGKIPYEIVKSYGETCVF
;
A
#
# COMPACT_ATOMS: atom_id res chain seq x y z
N MET A 1 0.23 -0.14 16.81
CA MET A 1 0.87 0.17 15.52
C MET A 1 1.88 -0.89 15.17
N ARG A 2 1.90 -1.31 13.91
CA ARG A 2 2.87 -2.23 13.33
C ARG A 2 3.48 -1.58 12.10
N PHE A 3 4.74 -1.90 11.85
CA PHE A 3 5.38 -1.57 10.59
C PHE A 3 4.98 -2.58 9.51
N ARG A 4 4.49 -2.08 8.37
CA ARG A 4 4.17 -2.84 7.17
C ARG A 4 5.19 -2.50 6.08
N PRO A 5 6.14 -3.39 5.78
CA PRO A 5 7.19 -3.08 4.81
C PRO A 5 6.63 -3.02 3.38
N CYS A 6 7.34 -2.37 2.45
CA CYS A 6 6.95 -2.32 1.05
C CYS A 6 8.06 -2.83 0.11
N ILE A 7 7.66 -3.27 -1.08
CA ILE A 7 8.50 -3.64 -2.22
C ILE A 7 7.81 -3.10 -3.47
N ASP A 8 8.17 -1.90 -3.89
CA ASP A 8 7.64 -1.35 -5.14
C ASP A 8 8.53 -1.80 -6.30
N ILE A 9 7.91 -2.32 -7.35
CA ILE A 9 8.61 -2.92 -8.48
C ILE A 9 8.26 -2.13 -9.74
N HIS A 10 9.29 -1.62 -10.41
CA HIS A 10 9.17 -0.88 -11.65
C HIS A 10 10.27 -1.30 -12.62
N ASN A 11 9.89 -1.58 -13.86
CA ASN A 11 10.74 -2.07 -14.93
C ASN A 11 11.55 -3.34 -14.57
N GLY A 12 10.99 -4.20 -13.72
CA GLY A 12 11.64 -5.44 -13.27
C GLY A 12 12.66 -5.28 -12.14
N GLU A 13 12.72 -4.11 -11.50
CA GLU A 13 13.64 -3.80 -10.41
C GLU A 13 12.86 -3.27 -9.20
N VAL A 14 13.38 -3.50 -7.99
CA VAL A 14 12.82 -2.89 -6.77
C VAL A 14 13.26 -1.44 -6.70
N LYS A 15 12.29 -0.52 -6.64
CA LYS A 15 12.53 0.93 -6.67
C LYS A 15 11.77 1.64 -5.57
N GLN A 16 12.23 2.84 -5.23
CA GLN A 16 11.43 3.84 -4.54
C GLN A 16 11.35 5.07 -5.42
N ILE A 17 10.13 5.53 -5.68
CA ILE A 17 9.87 6.66 -6.59
C ILE A 17 9.36 7.88 -5.82
N VAL A 18 9.45 9.06 -6.44
CA VAL A 18 8.72 10.22 -5.96
C VAL A 18 7.26 10.06 -6.35
N GLY A 19 6.35 10.19 -5.38
CA GLY A 19 4.93 10.07 -5.60
C GLY A 19 4.43 10.99 -6.73
N GLY A 20 3.67 10.43 -7.69
CA GLY A 20 3.04 11.17 -8.79
C GLY A 20 3.97 11.45 -9.97
N SER A 21 5.21 10.94 -9.95
CA SER A 21 6.19 11.12 -11.03
C SER A 21 6.14 10.06 -12.13
N LEU A 22 5.30 9.03 -11.97
CA LEU A 22 5.12 7.95 -12.94
C LEU A 22 4.46 8.47 -14.24
N ASN A 23 5.13 8.27 -15.37
CA ASN A 23 4.66 8.59 -16.71
C ASN A 23 4.56 7.33 -17.58
N ASP A 24 3.35 7.02 -18.04
CA ASP A 24 3.04 5.84 -18.86
C ASP A 24 3.57 5.92 -20.30
N GLU A 25 3.74 7.12 -20.87
CA GLU A 25 4.12 7.26 -22.27
C GLU A 25 5.55 6.76 -22.55
N ASN A 26 6.38 6.58 -21.52
CA ASN A 26 7.76 6.13 -21.65
C ASN A 26 8.27 5.17 -20.54
N ASP A 27 7.38 4.65 -19.68
CA ASP A 27 7.76 3.85 -18.49
C ASP A 27 8.80 4.57 -17.62
N GLN A 28 8.65 5.89 -17.44
CA GLN A 28 9.57 6.73 -16.67
C GLN A 28 8.99 7.10 -15.32
N ALA A 29 9.83 7.14 -14.30
CA ALA A 29 9.51 7.69 -12.99
C ALA A 29 10.74 8.44 -12.45
N VAL A 30 10.52 9.44 -11.60
CA VAL A 30 11.62 10.04 -10.84
C VAL A 30 11.93 9.10 -9.69
N GLU A 31 13.15 8.55 -9.71
CA GLU A 31 13.62 7.56 -8.75
C GLU A 31 14.31 8.24 -7.56
N ASN A 32 13.89 7.87 -6.35
CA ASN A 32 14.66 8.13 -5.13
C ASN A 32 15.76 7.08 -4.95
N PHE A 33 15.48 5.83 -5.36
CA PHE A 33 16.37 4.69 -5.19
C PHE A 33 16.02 3.55 -6.14
N THR A 34 17.05 2.86 -6.63
CA THR A 34 16.93 1.59 -7.35
C THR A 34 17.82 0.56 -6.65
N ALA A 35 17.21 -0.53 -6.19
CA ALA A 35 17.92 -1.59 -5.49
C ALA A 35 18.77 -2.42 -6.46
N ARG A 36 19.88 -2.97 -5.97
CA ARG A 36 20.65 -3.99 -6.71
C ARG A 36 20.10 -5.40 -6.51
N GLN A 37 19.31 -5.58 -5.45
CA GLN A 37 18.74 -6.85 -5.04
C GLN A 37 17.37 -7.06 -5.67
N ASP A 38 17.07 -8.33 -5.96
CA ASP A 38 15.76 -8.78 -6.41
C ASP A 38 14.72 -8.72 -5.28
N ALA A 39 13.44 -8.77 -5.66
CA ALA A 39 12.33 -8.65 -4.71
C ALA A 39 12.29 -9.78 -3.66
N ASP A 40 12.78 -10.98 -3.99
CA ASP A 40 12.85 -12.10 -3.06
C ASP A 40 13.90 -11.95 -1.96
N TYR A 41 14.94 -11.15 -2.19
CA TYR A 41 15.87 -10.75 -1.13
C TYR A 41 15.12 -9.98 -0.03
N PHE A 42 14.33 -8.98 -0.40
CA PHE A 42 13.55 -8.18 0.55
C PHE A 42 12.47 -9.02 1.23
N ALA A 43 11.78 -9.89 0.48
CA ALA A 43 10.81 -10.81 1.07
C ALA A 43 11.43 -11.72 2.14
N ARG A 44 12.62 -12.30 1.88
CA ARG A 44 13.34 -13.12 2.88
C ARG A 44 13.83 -12.31 4.07
N LEU A 45 14.25 -11.06 3.87
CA LEU A 45 14.60 -10.16 4.96
C LEU A 45 13.39 -9.93 5.87
N TYR A 46 12.24 -9.56 5.29
CA TYR A 46 11.01 -9.33 6.06
C TYR A 46 10.50 -10.60 6.74
N GLN A 47 10.64 -11.76 6.10
CA GLN A 47 10.34 -13.06 6.71
C GLN A 47 11.22 -13.35 7.92
N LYS A 48 12.54 -13.13 7.78
CA LYS A 48 13.51 -13.32 8.87
C LYS A 48 13.19 -12.43 10.06
N ASP A 49 12.75 -11.20 9.81
CA ASP A 49 12.37 -10.23 10.85
C ASP A 49 10.89 -10.36 11.30
N GLY A 50 10.15 -11.38 10.81
CA GLY A 50 8.78 -11.65 11.25
C GLY A 50 7.73 -10.62 10.83
N LEU A 51 8.06 -9.71 9.90
CA LEU A 51 7.16 -8.66 9.43
C LEU A 51 6.09 -9.26 8.50
N ARG A 52 4.81 -8.96 8.72
CA ARG A 52 3.69 -9.50 7.89
C ARG A 52 2.82 -8.38 7.34
N GLY A 53 2.09 -8.70 6.28
CA GLY A 53 1.23 -7.76 5.55
C GLY A 53 2.02 -6.65 4.85
N GLY A 54 3.28 -6.92 4.50
CA GLY A 54 4.04 -6.01 3.67
C GLY A 54 3.53 -5.99 2.24
N HIS A 55 3.59 -4.84 1.57
CA HIS A 55 2.97 -4.63 0.27
C HIS A 55 3.99 -4.80 -0.87
N VAL A 56 3.69 -5.65 -1.83
CA VAL A 56 4.42 -5.78 -3.11
C VAL A 56 3.61 -5.07 -4.19
N ILE A 57 4.11 -3.97 -4.73
CA ILE A 57 3.33 -3.14 -5.67
C ILE A 57 3.96 -3.17 -7.06
N LEU A 58 3.20 -3.64 -8.05
CA LEU A 58 3.58 -3.58 -9.46
C LEU A 58 3.24 -2.19 -10.00
N LEU A 59 4.26 -1.40 -10.35
CA LEU A 59 4.08 -0.02 -10.81
C LEU A 59 3.85 0.09 -12.34
N ASN A 60 4.28 -0.92 -13.10
CA ASN A 60 4.00 -0.99 -14.53
C ASN A 60 2.56 -1.44 -14.77
N PRO A 61 1.80 -0.77 -15.66
CA PRO A 61 0.49 -1.24 -16.06
C PRO A 61 0.62 -2.52 -16.92
N PRO A 62 -0.43 -3.36 -17.03
CA PRO A 62 -0.43 -4.55 -17.88
C PRO A 62 -0.07 -4.29 -19.36
N SER A 63 -0.31 -3.07 -19.85
CA SER A 63 0.05 -2.65 -21.22
C SER A 63 1.55 -2.38 -21.42
N SER A 64 2.34 -2.26 -20.35
CA SER A 64 3.77 -1.98 -20.43
C SER A 64 4.55 -3.19 -20.92
N LYS A 65 5.56 -2.96 -21.78
CA LYS A 65 6.50 -4.01 -22.21
C LYS A 65 7.35 -4.58 -21.06
N TYR A 66 7.42 -3.89 -19.93
CA TYR A 66 8.14 -4.36 -18.75
C TYR A 66 7.25 -5.07 -17.73
N TYR A 67 5.92 -5.09 -17.94
CA TYR A 67 4.97 -5.66 -17.00
C TYR A 67 5.36 -7.08 -16.58
N GLU A 68 5.70 -7.95 -17.53
CA GLU A 68 6.04 -9.33 -17.23
C GLU A 68 7.32 -9.46 -16.38
N LYS A 69 8.33 -8.60 -16.60
CA LYS A 69 9.53 -8.58 -15.75
C LYS A 69 9.21 -8.13 -14.32
N THR A 70 8.37 -7.11 -14.20
CA THR A 70 7.88 -6.60 -12.90
C THR A 70 7.07 -7.68 -12.17
N ARG A 71 6.19 -8.36 -12.90
CA ARG A 71 5.39 -9.48 -12.39
C ARG A 71 6.26 -10.64 -11.93
N GLN A 72 7.28 -11.02 -12.69
CA GLN A 72 8.23 -12.08 -12.28
C GLN A 72 8.91 -11.77 -10.94
N GLN A 73 9.33 -10.53 -10.70
CA GLN A 73 9.88 -10.14 -9.39
C GLN A 73 8.85 -10.27 -8.28
N ALA A 74 7.61 -9.83 -8.51
CA ALA A 74 6.54 -9.97 -7.54
C ALA A 74 6.29 -11.45 -7.17
N MET A 75 6.23 -12.34 -8.17
CA MET A 75 6.06 -13.78 -7.95
C MET A 75 7.23 -14.39 -7.16
N LYS A 76 8.48 -13.96 -7.42
CA LYS A 76 9.63 -14.38 -6.61
C LYS A 76 9.48 -13.96 -5.13
N ALA A 77 9.01 -12.74 -4.87
CA ALA A 77 8.79 -12.25 -3.50
C ALA A 77 7.69 -13.04 -2.78
N LEU A 78 6.56 -13.29 -3.45
CA LEU A 78 5.46 -14.09 -2.87
C LEU A 78 5.89 -15.52 -2.55
N ALA A 79 6.60 -16.17 -3.47
CA ALA A 79 7.12 -17.53 -3.25
C ALA A 79 8.16 -17.59 -2.12
N ALA A 80 8.95 -16.53 -1.95
CA ALA A 80 9.95 -16.44 -0.89
C ALA A 80 9.36 -16.24 0.51
N TYR A 81 8.17 -15.63 0.61
CA TYR A 81 7.46 -15.48 1.88
C TYR A 81 5.96 -15.79 1.76
N PRO A 82 5.61 -17.09 1.66
CA PRO A 82 4.22 -17.51 1.50
C PRO A 82 3.34 -17.01 2.65
N LYS A 83 2.20 -16.39 2.30
CA LYS A 83 1.22 -15.77 3.21
C LYS A 83 1.81 -14.67 4.12
N GLY A 84 2.97 -14.13 3.76
CA GLY A 84 3.64 -13.04 4.48
C GLY A 84 3.37 -11.67 3.90
N LEU A 85 3.21 -11.59 2.57
CA LEU A 85 3.10 -10.34 1.82
C LEU A 85 1.72 -10.19 1.17
N GLN A 86 1.37 -8.96 0.83
CA GLN A 86 0.19 -8.57 0.06
C GLN A 86 0.66 -8.08 -1.32
N ILE A 87 -0.21 -8.09 -2.33
CA ILE A 87 0.19 -7.71 -3.69
C ILE A 87 -0.82 -6.79 -4.37
N GLY A 88 -0.34 -5.71 -4.98
CA GLY A 88 -1.14 -4.72 -5.68
C GLY A 88 -0.56 -4.34 -7.04
N GLY A 89 -1.35 -3.62 -7.83
CA GLY A 89 -0.98 -3.16 -9.17
C GLY A 89 -1.65 -3.97 -10.27
N GLY A 90 -2.77 -3.46 -10.79
CA GLY A 90 -3.52 -4.11 -11.87
C GLY A 90 -4.32 -5.35 -11.45
N ILE A 91 -4.63 -5.49 -10.16
CA ILE A 91 -5.46 -6.59 -9.65
C ILE A 91 -6.91 -6.40 -10.08
N THR A 92 -7.53 -7.51 -10.52
CA THR A 92 -8.94 -7.64 -10.84
C THR A 92 -9.48 -8.97 -10.27
N ALA A 93 -10.80 -9.19 -10.31
CA ALA A 93 -11.36 -10.46 -9.85
C ALA A 93 -10.84 -11.66 -10.69
N GLU A 94 -10.51 -11.44 -11.96
CA GLU A 94 -10.05 -12.48 -12.88
C GLU A 94 -8.61 -12.96 -12.63
N ASN A 95 -7.76 -12.13 -12.01
CA ASN A 95 -6.36 -12.47 -11.75
C ASN A 95 -6.03 -12.62 -10.26
N ALA A 96 -6.94 -12.26 -9.35
CA ALA A 96 -6.68 -12.27 -7.91
C ALA A 96 -6.30 -13.65 -7.37
N GLU A 97 -7.00 -14.71 -7.81
CA GLU A 97 -6.79 -16.08 -7.33
C GLU A 97 -5.36 -16.56 -7.62
N GLU A 98 -4.82 -16.26 -8.80
CA GLU A 98 -3.45 -16.63 -9.19
C GLU A 98 -2.41 -16.12 -8.18
N TYR A 99 -2.58 -14.89 -7.70
CA TYR A 99 -1.65 -14.30 -6.75
C TYR A 99 -1.79 -14.87 -5.34
N ILE A 100 -3.01 -15.21 -4.92
CA ILE A 100 -3.24 -15.92 -3.65
C ILE A 100 -2.58 -17.31 -3.69
N GLU A 101 -2.76 -18.05 -4.79
CA GLU A 101 -2.11 -19.35 -5.00
C GLU A 101 -0.59 -19.25 -5.03
N ALA A 102 -0.05 -18.16 -5.58
CA ALA A 102 1.38 -17.87 -5.62
C ALA A 102 1.99 -17.53 -4.24
N GLY A 103 1.16 -17.38 -3.20
CA GLY A 103 1.60 -17.14 -1.84
C GLY A 103 1.31 -15.75 -1.30
N ALA A 104 0.54 -14.90 -2.00
CA ALA A 104 0.04 -13.68 -1.37
C ALA A 104 -0.91 -14.01 -0.22
N SER A 105 -0.82 -13.25 0.85
CA SER A 105 -1.81 -13.25 1.93
C SER A 105 -3.09 -12.54 1.51
N HIS A 106 -2.94 -11.45 0.75
CA HIS A 106 -4.05 -10.64 0.25
C HIS A 106 -3.68 -10.03 -1.10
N VAL A 107 -4.70 -9.67 -1.86
CA VAL A 107 -4.58 -8.79 -3.01
C VAL A 107 -5.05 -7.37 -2.66
N ILE A 108 -4.35 -6.36 -3.17
CA ILE A 108 -4.59 -4.93 -2.93
C ILE A 108 -5.25 -4.34 -4.18
N VAL A 109 -6.44 -3.76 -4.02
CA VAL A 109 -7.28 -3.32 -5.14
C VAL A 109 -7.73 -1.88 -4.97
N THR A 110 -7.62 -1.11 -6.08
CA THR A 110 -8.00 0.31 -6.14
C THR A 110 -8.84 0.59 -7.39
N SER A 111 -8.20 0.80 -8.54
CA SER A 111 -8.85 1.27 -9.78
C SER A 111 -9.88 0.29 -10.37
N TYR A 112 -9.81 -0.99 -10.02
CA TYR A 112 -10.81 -1.97 -10.47
C TYR A 112 -12.18 -1.70 -9.85
N VAL A 113 -12.25 -1.33 -8.56
CA VAL A 113 -13.51 -1.12 -7.83
C VAL A 113 -13.92 0.36 -7.75
N PHE A 114 -13.02 1.27 -8.08
CA PHE A 114 -13.30 2.71 -8.23
C PHE A 114 -13.21 3.12 -9.70
N LYS A 115 -14.37 3.21 -10.38
CA LYS A 115 -14.49 3.62 -11.78
C LYS A 115 -15.50 4.75 -11.92
N ASP A 116 -15.30 5.60 -12.94
CA ASP A 116 -16.18 6.74 -13.25
C ASP A 116 -16.53 7.63 -12.04
N GLY A 117 -15.56 7.76 -11.12
CA GLY A 117 -15.67 8.54 -9.90
C GLY A 117 -16.61 7.97 -8.83
N LYS A 118 -16.94 6.67 -8.89
CA LYS A 118 -17.84 5.99 -7.95
C LYS A 118 -17.26 4.65 -7.47
N ILE A 119 -17.84 4.12 -6.40
CA ILE A 119 -17.61 2.73 -5.97
C ILE A 119 -18.50 1.81 -6.81
N HIS A 120 -17.91 0.77 -7.36
CA HIS A 120 -18.61 -0.32 -8.05
C HIS A 120 -18.74 -1.51 -7.11
N TRP A 121 -19.87 -1.58 -6.40
CA TRP A 121 -20.14 -2.61 -5.41
C TRP A 121 -20.28 -4.01 -6.02
N ASP A 122 -20.75 -4.10 -7.26
CA ASP A 122 -20.77 -5.31 -8.07
C ASP A 122 -19.36 -5.89 -8.27
N LEU A 123 -18.37 -5.04 -8.57
CA LEU A 123 -16.97 -5.45 -8.72
C LEU A 123 -16.32 -5.81 -7.38
N MET A 124 -16.73 -5.15 -6.29
CA MET A 124 -16.34 -5.56 -4.92
C MET A 124 -16.88 -6.98 -4.60
N ASP A 125 -18.12 -7.28 -4.99
CA ASP A 125 -18.72 -8.60 -4.81
C ASP A 125 -18.07 -9.68 -5.70
N GLU A 126 -17.67 -9.34 -6.93
CA GLU A 126 -16.87 -10.22 -7.78
C GLU A 126 -15.54 -10.58 -7.14
N LEU A 127 -14.79 -9.59 -6.66
CA LEU A 127 -13.52 -9.81 -5.98
C LEU A 127 -13.69 -10.66 -4.72
N ARG A 128 -14.69 -10.36 -3.88
CA ARG A 128 -15.03 -11.15 -2.70
C ARG A 128 -15.37 -12.60 -3.04
N ARG A 129 -16.07 -12.85 -4.16
CA ARG A 129 -16.39 -14.22 -4.60
C ARG A 129 -15.17 -14.96 -5.13
N ALA A 130 -14.24 -14.26 -5.79
CA ALA A 130 -13.04 -14.85 -6.35
C ALA A 130 -12.07 -15.32 -5.26
N VAL A 131 -11.83 -14.51 -4.22
CA VAL A 131 -10.78 -14.80 -3.23
C VAL A 131 -11.23 -14.77 -1.78
N GLY A 132 -12.47 -14.41 -1.47
CA GLY A 132 -12.91 -14.18 -0.08
C GLY A 132 -12.48 -12.81 0.42
N LYS A 133 -13.25 -12.20 1.33
CA LYS A 133 -12.95 -10.85 1.84
C LYS A 133 -11.68 -10.83 2.70
N GLU A 134 -11.39 -11.94 3.37
CA GLU A 134 -10.21 -12.21 4.20
C GLU A 134 -8.89 -12.20 3.41
N HIS A 135 -8.96 -12.10 2.08
CA HIS A 135 -7.83 -12.02 1.17
C HIS A 135 -7.83 -10.72 0.36
N VAL A 136 -8.64 -9.72 0.75
CA VAL A 136 -8.77 -8.45 0.04
C VAL A 136 -8.33 -7.30 0.92
N VAL A 137 -7.48 -6.44 0.35
CA VAL A 137 -7.16 -5.10 0.86
C VAL A 137 -7.69 -4.07 -0.13
N ILE A 138 -8.42 -3.07 0.35
CA ILE A 138 -8.82 -1.95 -0.50
C ILE A 138 -7.86 -0.79 -0.26
N ASP A 139 -7.18 -0.36 -1.33
CA ASP A 139 -6.36 0.84 -1.27
C ASP A 139 -7.20 2.09 -1.55
N LEU A 140 -7.15 3.02 -0.60
CA LEU A 140 -7.87 4.29 -0.59
C LEU A 140 -6.85 5.43 -0.62
N SER A 141 -6.33 5.73 -1.81
CA SER A 141 -5.51 6.92 -1.98
C SER A 141 -6.37 8.18 -1.83
N CYS A 142 -5.97 9.09 -0.93
CA CYS A 142 -6.78 10.23 -0.50
C CYS A 142 -6.08 11.57 -0.76
N ARG A 143 -6.84 12.54 -1.28
CA ARG A 143 -6.40 13.94 -1.45
C ARG A 143 -7.40 14.90 -0.84
N ARG A 144 -6.89 16.04 -0.38
CA ARG A 144 -7.73 17.06 0.26
C ARG A 144 -8.41 17.95 -0.78
N LYS A 145 -9.71 18.14 -0.61
CA LYS A 145 -10.49 19.27 -1.14
C LYS A 145 -10.87 20.22 -0.01
N ASN A 146 -11.41 21.39 -0.34
CA ASN A 146 -11.75 22.43 0.64
C ASN A 146 -12.64 21.93 1.79
N ASP A 147 -13.50 20.94 1.52
CA ASP A 147 -14.51 20.44 2.45
C ASP A 147 -14.16 19.07 3.08
N GLY A 148 -13.12 18.37 2.65
CA GLY A 148 -12.76 17.04 3.15
C GLY A 148 -11.75 16.28 2.30
N TYR A 149 -11.52 15.01 2.64
CA TYR A 149 -10.67 14.10 1.86
C TYR A 149 -11.53 13.30 0.88
N TYR A 150 -11.03 13.13 -0.33
CA TYR A 150 -11.68 12.39 -1.40
C TYR A 150 -10.75 11.32 -1.93
N ILE A 151 -11.33 10.17 -2.27
CA ILE A 151 -10.59 9.09 -2.90
C ILE A 151 -10.19 9.53 -4.30
N VAL A 152 -8.96 9.24 -4.67
CA VAL A 152 -8.38 9.53 -5.98
C VAL A 152 -7.87 8.25 -6.62
N THR A 153 -8.06 8.15 -7.92
CA THR A 153 -7.61 7.02 -8.73
C THR A 153 -6.67 7.51 -9.83
N ASN A 154 -6.23 6.59 -10.68
CA ASN A 154 -5.34 6.88 -11.80
C ASN A 154 -4.05 7.59 -11.33
N ARG A 155 -3.28 6.92 -10.45
CA ARG A 155 -2.06 7.46 -9.82
C ARG A 155 -2.28 8.85 -9.20
N TRP A 156 -3.42 8.98 -8.53
CA TRP A 156 -3.83 10.15 -7.75
C TRP A 156 -4.18 11.41 -8.54
N GLN A 157 -4.30 11.28 -9.86
CA GLN A 157 -4.61 12.39 -10.76
C GLN A 157 -6.11 12.66 -10.84
N THR A 158 -6.94 11.62 -10.71
CA THR A 158 -8.39 11.73 -10.92
C THR A 158 -9.14 11.65 -9.61
N PHE A 159 -9.81 12.74 -9.23
CA PHE A 159 -10.73 12.72 -8.09
C PHE A 159 -11.99 11.92 -8.40
N THR A 160 -12.38 11.08 -7.45
CA THR A 160 -13.72 10.50 -7.41
C THR A 160 -14.70 11.48 -6.76
N ASN A 161 -15.99 11.12 -6.81
CA ASN A 161 -17.05 11.77 -6.03
C ASN A 161 -17.20 11.15 -4.63
N VAL A 162 -16.28 10.26 -4.23
CA VAL A 162 -16.35 9.52 -2.98
C VAL A 162 -15.53 10.25 -1.93
N ARG A 163 -16.24 10.92 -1.02
CA ARG A 163 -15.65 11.53 0.16
C ARG A 163 -15.32 10.45 1.18
N LEU A 164 -14.10 10.49 1.73
CA LEU A 164 -13.70 9.60 2.80
C LEU A 164 -14.38 10.04 4.11
N THR A 165 -15.16 9.13 4.70
CA THR A 165 -15.84 9.29 5.98
C THR A 165 -15.86 7.94 6.71
N GLY A 166 -16.13 7.93 8.02
CA GLY A 166 -16.32 6.70 8.78
C GLY A 166 -17.40 5.79 8.16
N GLU A 167 -18.54 6.35 7.75
CA GLU A 167 -19.61 5.57 7.10
C GLU A 167 -19.18 4.90 5.79
N ILE A 168 -18.31 5.54 5.00
CA ILE A 168 -17.78 4.94 3.76
C ILE A 168 -16.78 3.84 4.10
N LEU A 169 -15.92 4.04 5.09
CA LEU A 169 -15.01 2.99 5.58
C LEU A 169 -15.79 1.77 6.07
N ASP A 170 -16.82 1.98 6.89
CA ASP A 170 -17.64 0.89 7.45
C ASP A 170 -18.37 0.10 6.34
N LYS A 171 -18.87 0.79 5.31
CA LYS A 171 -19.48 0.12 4.14
C LYS A 171 -18.47 -0.72 3.35
N ILE A 172 -17.28 -0.19 3.10
CA ILE A 172 -16.25 -0.92 2.34
C ILE A 172 -15.68 -2.08 3.17
N ALA A 173 -15.60 -1.94 4.50
CA ALA A 173 -15.10 -3.00 5.40
C ALA A 173 -15.92 -4.31 5.33
N GLY A 174 -17.15 -4.27 4.79
CA GLY A 174 -17.92 -5.48 4.48
C GLY A 174 -17.30 -6.35 3.37
N TYR A 175 -16.37 -5.81 2.59
CA TYR A 175 -15.82 -6.41 1.37
C TYR A 175 -14.31 -6.70 1.45
N CYS A 176 -13.62 -6.29 2.52
CA CYS A 176 -12.19 -6.45 2.67
C CYS A 176 -11.77 -6.76 4.10
N ASP A 177 -10.54 -7.24 4.27
CA ASP A 177 -9.93 -7.57 5.56
C ASP A 177 -9.14 -6.39 6.14
N GLU A 178 -8.62 -5.50 5.28
CA GLU A 178 -7.81 -4.35 5.69
C GLU A 178 -7.91 -3.20 4.67
N PHE A 179 -7.62 -1.99 5.13
CA PHE A 179 -7.40 -0.82 4.29
C PHE A 179 -5.93 -0.46 4.17
N LEU A 180 -5.51 -0.07 2.97
CA LEU A 180 -4.26 0.67 2.74
C LEU A 180 -4.61 2.10 2.35
N VAL A 181 -4.18 3.10 3.12
CA VAL A 181 -4.58 4.50 2.89
C VAL A 181 -3.37 5.36 2.60
N HIS A 182 -3.30 5.91 1.39
CA HIS A 182 -2.23 6.81 0.97
C HIS A 182 -2.60 8.28 1.19
N GLY A 183 -1.77 9.02 1.93
CA GLY A 183 -1.82 10.47 2.05
C GLY A 183 -1.08 11.14 0.90
N VAL A 184 -1.72 11.21 -0.28
CA VAL A 184 -1.05 11.55 -1.56
C VAL A 184 -0.32 12.89 -1.51
N ASP A 185 -0.91 13.91 -0.88
CA ASP A 185 -0.36 15.27 -0.93
C ASP A 185 1.05 15.35 -0.28
N VAL A 186 1.38 14.39 0.61
CA VAL A 186 2.67 14.28 1.33
C VAL A 186 3.50 13.03 0.96
N GLU A 187 2.99 12.15 0.12
CA GLU A 187 3.63 10.89 -0.24
C GLU A 187 4.92 11.10 -1.07
N GLY A 188 5.99 10.40 -0.69
CA GLY A 188 7.30 10.51 -1.36
C GLY A 188 8.02 11.86 -1.20
N LYS A 189 7.44 12.83 -0.46
CA LYS A 189 8.00 14.18 -0.27
C LYS A 189 8.70 14.41 1.07
N ALA A 190 8.58 13.47 2.01
CA ALA A 190 9.09 13.59 3.39
C ALA A 190 8.71 14.94 4.06
N SER A 191 7.52 15.47 3.71
CA SER A 191 7.08 16.82 4.08
C SER A 191 6.14 16.84 5.29
N GLY A 192 6.11 15.75 6.07
CA GLY A 192 5.23 15.58 7.23
C GLY A 192 3.95 14.80 6.91
N ILE A 193 3.20 14.47 7.95
CA ILE A 193 2.00 13.62 7.91
C ILE A 193 0.75 14.47 7.65
N GLU A 194 -0.26 13.89 6.99
CA GLU A 194 -1.58 14.52 6.86
C GLU A 194 -2.38 14.36 8.16
N ASP A 195 -2.10 15.21 9.15
CA ASP A 195 -2.67 15.15 10.51
C ASP A 195 -4.19 14.93 10.55
N LYS A 196 -4.95 15.64 9.70
CA LYS A 196 -6.41 15.54 9.69
C LYS A 196 -6.89 14.21 9.14
N LEU A 197 -6.20 13.66 8.13
CA LEU A 197 -6.49 12.34 7.58
C LEU A 197 -6.18 11.26 8.63
N VAL A 198 -5.01 11.33 9.25
CA VAL A 198 -4.62 10.35 10.28
C VAL A 198 -5.55 10.38 11.49
N LYS A 199 -6.01 11.57 11.93
CA LYS A 199 -7.00 11.68 13.00
C LYS A 199 -8.34 11.06 12.64
N LEU A 200 -8.80 11.24 11.40
CA LEU A 200 -10.02 10.61 10.88
C LEU A 200 -9.90 9.08 10.87
N LEU A 201 -8.77 8.56 10.40
CA LEU A 201 -8.51 7.10 10.37
C LEU A 201 -8.25 6.51 11.77
N GLY A 202 -7.73 7.31 12.72
CA GLY A 202 -7.49 6.91 14.11
C GLY A 202 -8.74 6.84 14.98
N GLU A 203 -9.93 6.99 14.38
CA GLU A 203 -11.21 6.73 15.03
C GLU A 203 -11.39 5.21 15.28
N LYS A 204 -12.60 4.75 15.59
CA LYS A 204 -12.83 3.31 15.82
C LYS A 204 -13.33 2.71 14.51
N HIS A 205 -12.62 1.70 14.01
CA HIS A 205 -12.98 0.92 12.83
C HIS A 205 -12.88 -0.57 13.16
N ASP A 206 -13.63 -1.39 12.42
CA ASP A 206 -13.72 -2.83 12.66
C ASP A 206 -12.57 -3.63 12.05
N ILE A 207 -11.83 -3.05 11.11
CA ILE A 207 -10.71 -3.70 10.42
C ILE A 207 -9.44 -2.84 10.45
N PRO A 208 -8.24 -3.46 10.34
CA PRO A 208 -6.97 -2.74 10.33
C PRO A 208 -6.87 -1.72 9.19
N ILE A 209 -6.09 -0.66 9.46
CA ILE A 209 -5.78 0.37 8.48
C ILE A 209 -4.27 0.60 8.53
N THR A 210 -3.63 0.43 7.38
CA THR A 210 -2.23 0.79 7.17
C THR A 210 -2.15 2.14 6.46
N TYR A 211 -1.45 3.10 7.07
CA TYR A 211 -1.24 4.43 6.50
C TYR A 211 0.11 4.53 5.77
N ALA A 212 0.08 5.08 4.56
CA ALA A 212 1.24 5.30 3.71
C ALA A 212 1.40 6.78 3.38
N GLY A 213 2.55 7.36 3.72
CA GLY A 213 2.95 8.69 3.25
C GLY A 213 3.39 9.68 4.35
N GLY A 214 4.38 10.51 4.04
CA GLY A 214 4.74 11.67 4.87
C GLY A 214 5.70 11.44 6.04
N ILE A 215 5.95 10.19 6.47
CA ILE A 215 6.92 9.86 7.53
C ILE A 215 8.35 9.99 6.97
N GLY A 216 9.06 11.07 7.33
CA GLY A 216 10.40 11.39 6.83
C GLY A 216 11.52 11.32 7.87
N LYS A 217 11.17 11.32 9.16
CA LYS A 217 12.10 11.21 10.30
C LYS A 217 11.43 10.49 11.48
N LEU A 218 12.22 10.04 12.46
CA LEU A 218 11.71 9.33 13.63
C LEU A 218 10.69 10.13 14.45
N SER A 219 10.84 11.46 14.57
CA SER A 219 9.85 12.28 15.28
C SER A 219 8.51 12.38 14.55
N ASP A 220 8.45 12.13 13.24
CA ASP A 220 7.17 12.00 12.55
C ASP A 220 6.46 10.71 12.98
N LEU A 221 7.21 9.64 13.27
CA LEU A 221 6.64 8.37 13.72
C LEU A 221 6.06 8.47 15.15
N GLU A 222 6.74 9.22 16.03
CA GLU A 222 6.22 9.55 17.37
C GLU A 222 4.91 10.34 17.25
N HIS A 223 4.92 11.43 16.46
CA HIS A 223 3.74 12.24 16.19
C HIS A 223 2.60 11.42 15.58
N PHE A 224 2.90 10.55 14.61
CA PHE A 224 1.94 9.61 14.01
C PHE A 224 1.26 8.75 15.07
N GLY A 225 2.03 8.19 16.01
CA GLY A 225 1.51 7.38 17.10
C GLY A 225 0.54 8.13 18.00
N GLU A 226 0.86 9.38 18.33
CA GLU A 226 0.00 10.24 19.14
C GLU A 226 -1.33 10.54 18.44
N ILE A 227 -1.28 11.02 17.19
CA ILE A 227 -2.49 11.45 16.48
C ILE A 227 -3.36 10.28 15.99
N SER A 228 -2.76 9.12 15.73
CA SER A 228 -3.47 7.87 15.40
C SER A 228 -3.95 7.12 16.64
N LYS A 229 -3.57 7.56 17.85
CA LYS A 229 -3.82 6.88 19.12
C LYS A 229 -3.29 5.45 19.14
N GLY A 230 -2.22 5.19 18.40
CA GLY A 230 -1.58 3.90 18.24
C GLY A 230 -2.39 2.85 17.46
N LYS A 231 -3.51 3.23 16.83
CA LYS A 231 -4.46 2.31 16.19
C LYS A 231 -4.17 2.00 14.72
N LEU A 232 -3.32 2.80 14.09
CA LEU A 232 -2.98 2.61 12.69
C LEU A 232 -1.65 1.88 12.57
N ASP A 233 -1.57 1.02 11.56
CA ASP A 233 -0.30 0.51 11.08
C ASP A 233 0.27 1.50 10.07
N PHE A 234 1.56 1.38 9.76
CA PHE A 234 2.24 2.34 8.89
C PHE A 234 3.25 1.68 7.98
N THR A 235 3.49 2.31 6.84
CA THR A 235 4.55 1.93 5.90
C THR A 235 5.48 3.11 5.63
N ILE A 236 6.76 2.80 5.43
CA ILE A 236 7.83 3.78 5.13
C ILE A 236 8.62 3.22 3.95
N GLY A 237 8.53 3.91 2.81
CA GLY A 237 9.29 3.60 1.62
C GLY A 237 10.61 4.40 1.56
N SER A 238 10.64 5.45 0.74
CA SER A 238 11.85 6.24 0.42
C SER A 238 12.62 6.83 1.61
N ALA A 239 12.00 7.03 2.76
CA ALA A 239 12.69 7.56 3.95
C ALA A 239 13.45 6.50 4.74
N LEU A 240 13.24 5.20 4.46
CA LEU A 240 13.89 4.08 5.10
C LEU A 240 15.32 3.88 4.53
N ASP A 241 16.31 3.68 5.40
CA ASP A 241 17.71 3.48 5.01
C ASP A 241 17.93 2.25 4.12
N LEU A 242 17.08 1.23 4.27
CA LEU A 242 16.98 0.07 3.40
C LEU A 242 16.81 0.46 1.92
N PHE A 243 16.21 1.62 1.65
CA PHE A 243 16.01 2.21 0.33
C PHE A 243 16.71 3.56 0.16
N GLY A 244 17.83 3.78 0.85
CA GLY A 244 18.65 4.99 0.71
C GLY A 244 18.17 6.21 1.49
N GLY A 245 17.14 6.06 2.33
CA GLY A 245 16.66 7.08 3.25
C GLY A 245 17.52 7.23 4.52
N LYS A 246 16.98 7.95 5.51
CA LYS A 246 17.69 8.28 6.76
C LYS A 246 17.12 7.59 7.99
N ILE A 247 15.92 7.03 7.91
CA ILE A 247 15.26 6.34 9.02
C ILE A 247 15.84 4.92 9.10
N PRO A 248 16.42 4.51 10.24
CA PRO A 248 17.01 3.18 10.36
C PRO A 248 15.96 2.06 10.36
N TYR A 249 16.07 1.11 9.43
CA TYR A 249 15.21 -0.07 9.36
C TYR A 249 15.21 -0.88 10.66
N GLU A 250 16.38 -1.02 11.29
CA GLU A 250 16.52 -1.74 12.56
C GLU A 250 15.68 -1.13 13.69
N ILE A 251 15.42 0.18 13.66
CA ILE A 251 14.51 0.82 14.63
C ILE A 251 13.06 0.51 14.25
N VAL A 252 12.71 0.69 12.98
CA VAL A 252 11.32 0.61 12.50
C VAL A 252 10.79 -0.82 12.57
N LYS A 253 11.60 -1.84 12.29
CA LYS A 253 11.16 -3.24 12.32
C LYS A 253 10.69 -3.73 13.69
N SER A 254 11.13 -3.07 14.78
CA SER A 254 10.68 -3.39 16.14
C SER A 254 9.23 -2.98 16.44
N TYR A 255 8.62 -2.15 15.58
CA TYR A 255 7.24 -1.72 15.72
C TYR A 255 6.28 -2.87 15.37
N GLY A 256 5.67 -3.47 16.39
CA GLY A 256 4.73 -4.57 16.26
C GLY A 256 5.13 -5.86 16.96
N GLU A 257 6.32 -5.92 17.59
CA GLU A 257 6.79 -7.09 18.35
C GLU A 257 6.04 -7.32 19.68
N THR A 258 5.09 -6.45 20.05
CA THR A 258 4.24 -6.65 21.24
C THR A 258 2.90 -7.29 20.87
N CYS A 259 2.91 -8.63 20.85
CA CYS A 259 1.95 -9.54 21.52
C CYS A 259 1.93 -10.89 20.79
N VAL A 260 2.81 -11.77 21.24
CA VAL A 260 2.62 -13.23 21.16
C VAL A 260 1.57 -13.59 22.20
N PHE A 261 0.46 -14.20 21.78
CA PHE A 261 -0.36 -15.06 22.61
C PHE A 261 -0.83 -16.25 21.76
#